data_AF-K1TQ45-F1
#
_entry.id   AF-K1TQ45-F1
#
_cell.length_a   1.000
_cell.length_b   1.000
_cell.length_c   1.000
_cell.angle_alpha   90.00
_cell.angle_beta   90.00
_cell.angle_gamma   90.00
#
_symmetry.space_group_name_H-M   'P 1'
#
loop_
_entity.id
_entity.type
_entity.pdbx_description
1 polymer ?
#
loop_
_entity_poly.entity_id
_entity_poly.type
_entity_poly.pdbx_seq_one_letter_code
_entity_poly.pdbx_strand_id
1 'polypeptide(L)'
;MGAAGIKQAVSDRVNSDYKYNARWYDPEPTACEAPNLWKRIGEDRWVLMYDVYGQKVHNFGFSETSDFVHFTPLGQFNQGVMRTTNFTSPKHGAIIHLTRQEAERLAE
;
A
#
# COMPACT_ATOMS: atom_id res chain seq x y z
N MET A 1 -6.33 -18.59 -15.88
CA MET A 1 -6.65 -17.56 -14.87
C MET A 1 -5.37 -16.85 -14.49
N GLY A 2 -5.38 -15.53 -14.27
CA GLY A 2 -4.21 -14.80 -13.79
C GLY A 2 -3.91 -15.16 -12.34
N ALA A 3 -2.63 -15.19 -11.96
CA ALA A 3 -2.25 -15.24 -10.56
C ALA A 3 -2.66 -13.94 -9.86
N ALA A 4 -3.06 -14.02 -8.58
CA ALA A 4 -3.38 -12.85 -7.78
C ALA A 4 -2.08 -12.12 -7.37
N GLY A 5 -2.14 -10.80 -7.30
CA GLY A 5 -1.02 -9.92 -6.97
C GLY A 5 -1.17 -8.54 -7.63
N ILE A 6 -0.25 -7.64 -7.35
CA ILE A 6 -0.30 -6.25 -7.81
C ILE A 6 0.59 -6.06 -9.03
N LYS A 7 -0.02 -5.54 -10.10
CA LYS A 7 0.64 -5.13 -11.34
C LYS A 7 0.25 -3.70 -11.69
N GLN A 8 1.04 -3.05 -12.52
CA GLN A 8 0.87 -1.64 -12.85
C GLN A 8 0.60 -1.45 -14.34
N ALA A 9 -0.20 -0.44 -14.66
CA ALA A 9 -0.24 0.16 -15.99
C ALA A 9 -0.11 1.68 -15.85
N VAL A 10 0.61 2.33 -16.78
CA VAL A 10 0.85 3.78 -16.75
C VAL A 10 0.33 4.46 -17.99
N SER A 11 -0.20 5.66 -17.85
CA SER A 11 -0.64 6.51 -18.96
C SER A 11 -0.50 7.98 -18.59
N ASP A 12 -0.23 8.81 -19.59
CA ASP A 12 -0.34 10.27 -19.50
C ASP A 12 -1.79 10.75 -19.66
N ARG A 13 -2.73 9.82 -19.88
CA ARG A 13 -4.17 10.07 -20.06
C ARG A 13 -4.97 9.26 -19.06
N VAL A 14 -5.91 9.92 -18.40
CA VAL A 14 -6.75 9.29 -17.36
C VAL A 14 -7.66 8.16 -17.88
N ASN A 15 -7.94 8.12 -19.19
CA ASN A 15 -8.97 7.23 -19.76
C ASN A 15 -8.50 6.35 -20.92
N SER A 16 -7.21 6.36 -21.29
CA SER A 16 -6.71 5.70 -22.50
C SER A 16 -5.21 5.42 -22.43
N ASP A 17 -4.70 4.66 -23.40
CA ASP A 17 -3.26 4.46 -23.68
C ASP A 17 -2.39 3.87 -22.55
N TYR A 18 -3.01 3.23 -21.57
CA TYR A 18 -2.32 2.53 -20.49
C TYR A 18 -1.33 1.47 -21.01
N LYS A 19 -0.05 1.63 -20.67
CA LYS A 19 1.01 0.66 -20.93
C LYS A 19 1.10 -0.29 -19.76
N TYR A 20 0.58 -1.49 -19.95
CA TYR A 20 0.59 -2.56 -18.96
C TYR A 20 2.00 -3.11 -18.74
N ASN A 21 2.40 -3.24 -17.49
CA ASN A 21 3.61 -3.93 -17.07
C ASN A 21 3.22 -5.21 -16.32
N ALA A 22 3.63 -6.35 -16.86
CA ALA A 22 3.25 -7.65 -16.33
C ALA A 22 4.05 -8.09 -15.09
N ARG A 23 5.09 -7.34 -14.68
CA ARG A 23 5.87 -7.66 -13.47
C ARG A 23 5.04 -7.47 -12.21
N TRP A 24 5.37 -8.21 -11.16
CA TRP A 24 4.81 -8.00 -9.83
C TRP A 24 5.45 -6.77 -9.18
N TYR A 25 4.61 -5.98 -8.53
CA TYR A 25 4.99 -4.78 -7.80
C TYR A 25 4.86 -4.95 -6.29
N ASP A 26 4.16 -5.99 -5.85
CA ASP A 26 4.20 -6.48 -4.49
C ASP A 26 5.34 -7.53 -4.33
N PRO A 27 5.96 -7.60 -3.14
CA PRO A 27 6.97 -8.59 -2.79
C PRO A 27 6.37 -9.89 -2.21
N GLU A 28 5.05 -10.04 -2.17
CA GLU A 28 4.42 -11.09 -1.36
C GLU A 28 4.58 -12.47 -2.03
N PRO A 29 4.92 -13.52 -1.27
CA PRO A 29 5.01 -14.88 -1.79
C PRO A 29 3.64 -15.54 -1.97
N THR A 30 2.56 -14.90 -1.52
CA THR A 30 1.19 -15.41 -1.56
C THR A 30 0.26 -14.37 -2.17
N ALA A 31 -0.96 -14.80 -2.52
CA ALA A 31 -1.95 -13.93 -3.14
C ALA A 31 -2.22 -12.65 -2.33
N CYS A 32 -2.20 -11.51 -3.03
CA CYS A 32 -2.62 -10.23 -2.48
C CYS A 32 -3.52 -9.46 -3.46
N GLU A 33 -4.30 -8.50 -2.94
CA GLU A 33 -5.28 -7.73 -3.71
C GLU A 33 -5.54 -6.32 -3.18
N ALA A 34 -6.53 -5.64 -3.78
CA ALA A 34 -7.07 -4.35 -3.34
C ALA A 34 -6.02 -3.27 -3.08
N PRO A 35 -5.17 -2.93 -4.07
CA PRO A 35 -4.11 -1.96 -3.90
C PRO A 35 -4.67 -0.56 -3.61
N ASN A 36 -4.06 0.13 -2.65
CA ASN A 36 -4.31 1.53 -2.31
C ASN A 36 -2.97 2.27 -2.29
N LEU A 37 -2.94 3.48 -2.86
CA LEU A 37 -1.71 4.27 -3.01
C LEU A 37 -1.96 5.70 -2.52
N TRP A 38 -1.09 6.22 -1.65
CA TRP A 38 -1.19 7.59 -1.15
C TRP A 38 0.17 8.24 -1.00
N LYS A 39 0.22 9.58 -1.12
CA LYS A 39 1.43 10.37 -0.90
C LYS A 39 1.67 10.59 0.59
N ARG A 40 2.93 10.59 1.04
CA ARG A 40 3.31 11.01 2.40
C ARG A 40 3.26 12.54 2.51
N ILE A 41 2.90 13.06 3.68
CA ILE A 41 2.81 14.50 3.92
C ILE A 41 4.23 15.10 3.84
N GLY A 42 4.42 16.11 2.98
CA GLY A 42 5.69 16.85 2.90
C GLY A 42 6.85 16.11 2.22
N GLU A 43 6.63 14.91 1.68
CA GLU A 43 7.67 14.10 1.03
C GLU A 43 7.30 13.80 -0.42
N ASP A 44 8.30 13.58 -1.27
CA ASP A 44 8.10 13.02 -2.61
C ASP A 44 8.11 11.49 -2.60
N ARG A 45 7.28 10.92 -1.71
CA ARG A 45 7.15 9.49 -1.50
C ARG A 45 5.70 9.07 -1.43
N TRP A 46 5.41 7.89 -1.97
CA TRP A 46 4.10 7.26 -1.95
C TRP A 46 4.19 5.90 -1.28
N VAL A 47 3.13 5.52 -0.57
CA VAL A 47 2.99 4.20 0.04
C VAL A 47 1.90 3.44 -0.71
N LEU A 48 2.24 2.25 -1.17
CA LEU A 48 1.34 1.23 -1.69
C LEU A 48 0.99 0.27 -0.56
N MET A 49 -0.29 0.02 -0.36
CA MET A 49 -0.85 -0.97 0.56
C MET A 49 -1.70 -1.97 -0.20
N TYR A 50 -1.68 -3.24 0.22
CA TYR A 50 -2.46 -4.32 -0.39
C TYR A 50 -2.84 -5.37 0.67
N ASP A 51 -3.98 -6.05 0.48
CA ASP A 51 -4.49 -7.11 1.37
C ASP A 51 -3.80 -8.45 1.03
N VAL A 52 -3.05 -9.01 1.98
CA VAL A 52 -2.35 -10.29 1.86
C VAL A 52 -3.23 -11.40 2.44
N TYR A 53 -4.19 -11.84 1.64
CA TYR A 53 -5.18 -12.86 2.02
C TYR A 53 -4.73 -14.30 1.73
N GLY A 54 -3.68 -14.49 0.92
CA GLY A 54 -3.19 -15.81 0.54
C GLY A 54 -2.51 -16.59 1.67
N GLN A 55 -2.25 -15.96 2.81
CA GLN A 55 -1.62 -16.55 3.99
C GLN A 55 -2.66 -16.91 5.07
N LYS A 56 -2.28 -17.77 6.03
CA LYS A 56 -3.20 -18.26 7.09
C LYS A 56 -3.80 -17.14 7.96
N VAL A 57 -3.03 -16.08 8.22
CA VAL A 57 -3.45 -14.94 9.03
C VAL A 57 -3.42 -13.71 8.14
N HIS A 58 -4.57 -13.24 7.68
CA HIS A 58 -4.64 -12.12 6.75
C HIS A 58 -4.03 -10.85 7.36
N ASN A 59 -3.37 -10.07 6.52
CA ASN A 59 -2.70 -8.85 6.94
C ASN A 59 -2.59 -7.87 5.77
N PHE A 60 -2.16 -6.63 6.01
CA PHE A 60 -1.80 -5.71 4.93
C PHE A 60 -0.29 -5.59 4.81
N GLY A 61 0.20 -5.69 3.58
CA GLY A 61 1.58 -5.41 3.21
C GLY A 61 1.72 -3.98 2.68
N PHE A 62 2.92 -3.43 2.85
CA PHE A 62 3.24 -2.07 2.48
C PHE A 62 4.54 -2.03 1.68
N SER A 63 4.60 -1.16 0.67
CA SER A 63 5.82 -0.79 -0.04
C SER A 63 5.82 0.72 -0.30
N GLU A 64 6.98 1.34 -0.43
CA GLU A 64 7.09 2.76 -0.82
C GLU A 64 7.87 2.97 -2.10
N THR A 65 7.57 4.07 -2.78
CA THR A 65 8.22 4.48 -4.02
C THR A 65 8.33 6.00 -4.10
N SER A 66 9.29 6.51 -4.88
CA SER A 66 9.39 7.92 -5.27
C SER A 66 9.25 8.13 -6.78
N ASP A 67 9.26 7.04 -7.58
CA ASP A 67 9.30 7.09 -9.04
C ASP A 67 8.26 6.17 -9.71
N PHE A 68 7.48 5.42 -8.94
CA PHE A 68 6.51 4.41 -9.41
C PHE A 68 7.13 3.31 -10.29
N VAL A 69 8.45 3.11 -10.17
CA VAL A 69 9.20 2.06 -10.86
C VAL A 69 9.91 1.18 -9.84
N HIS A 70 10.55 1.75 -8.83
CA HIS A 70 11.23 1.03 -7.79
C HIS A 70 10.41 1.10 -6.50
N PHE A 71 10.05 -0.07 -5.98
CA PHE A 71 9.29 -0.20 -4.75
C PHE A 71 10.17 -0.85 -3.69
N THR A 72 10.25 -0.22 -2.53
CA THR A 72 10.95 -0.74 -1.36
C THR A 72 9.93 -1.32 -0.39
N PRO A 73 9.99 -2.62 -0.06
CA PRO A 73 9.11 -3.23 0.92
C PRO A 73 9.24 -2.57 2.30
N LEU A 74 8.10 -2.22 2.90
CA LEU A 74 8.00 -1.70 4.26
C LEU A 74 7.54 -2.77 5.27
N GLY A 75 7.24 -3.98 4.80
CA GLY A 75 6.75 -5.10 5.58
C GLY A 75 5.23 -5.07 5.78
N GLN A 76 4.69 -6.11 6.42
CA GLN A 76 3.28 -6.13 6.83
C GLN A 76 3.08 -5.39 8.17
N PHE A 77 1.83 -5.10 8.54
CA PHE A 77 1.54 -4.52 9.86
C PHE A 77 2.23 -5.30 10.99
N ASN A 78 2.81 -4.55 11.95
CA ASN A 78 3.53 -5.06 13.11
C ASN A 78 4.78 -5.89 12.82
N GLN A 79 5.10 -6.13 11.55
CA GLN A 79 6.31 -6.82 11.08
C GLN A 79 7.24 -5.88 10.31
N GLY A 80 6.81 -4.64 10.08
CA GLY A 80 7.53 -3.60 9.34
C GLY A 80 7.66 -2.30 10.12
N VAL A 81 7.51 -1.16 9.43
CA VAL A 81 7.42 0.17 10.08
C VAL A 81 5.98 0.54 10.44
N MET A 82 4.99 -0.06 9.78
CA MET A 82 3.57 0.19 10.05
C MET A 82 3.11 -0.55 11.31
N ARG A 83 2.31 0.11 12.13
CA ARG A 83 1.82 -0.39 13.43
C ARG A 83 0.30 -0.30 13.49
N THR A 84 -0.32 -1.28 14.12
CA THR A 84 -1.76 -1.26 14.42
C THR A 84 -1.97 -0.96 15.90
N THR A 85 -3.00 -0.20 16.20
CA THR A 85 -3.47 0.02 17.57
C THR A 85 -4.98 -0.13 17.60
N ASN A 86 -5.53 -0.60 18.72
CA ASN A 86 -6.98 -0.69 18.95
C ASN A 86 -7.75 -1.67 18.05
N PHE A 87 -7.07 -2.58 17.33
CA PHE A 87 -7.68 -3.72 16.62
C PHE A 87 -6.71 -4.90 16.50
N THR A 88 -7.25 -6.10 16.26
CA THR A 88 -6.48 -7.35 16.16
C THR A 88 -6.33 -7.86 14.72
N SER A 89 -7.26 -7.52 13.83
CA SER A 89 -7.22 -7.91 12.42
C SER A 89 -7.67 -6.75 11.55
N PRO A 90 -6.86 -6.33 10.56
CA PRO A 90 -7.20 -5.20 9.71
C PRO A 90 -8.34 -5.56 8.74
N LYS A 91 -9.09 -4.54 8.33
CA LYS A 91 -10.10 -4.60 7.25
C LYS A 91 -9.75 -3.56 6.19
N HIS A 92 -10.44 -3.60 5.05
CA HIS A 92 -10.33 -2.56 4.02
C HIS A 92 -10.66 -1.20 4.64
N GLY A 93 -9.62 -0.38 4.78
CA GLY A 93 -9.68 0.92 5.43
C GLY A 93 -9.48 2.06 4.43
N ALA A 94 -9.81 3.27 4.88
CA ALA A 94 -9.45 4.50 4.18
C ALA A 94 -8.21 5.12 4.86
N ILE A 95 -7.45 5.89 4.10
CA ILE A 95 -6.30 6.65 4.60
C ILE A 95 -6.72 8.08 4.86
N ILE A 96 -6.46 8.56 6.08
CA ILE A 96 -6.65 9.96 6.47
C ILE A 96 -5.29 10.48 6.92
N HIS A 97 -4.84 11.56 6.28
CA HIS A 97 -3.61 12.24 6.64
C HIS A 97 -3.78 13.02 7.93
N LEU A 98 -2.78 12.91 8.81
CA LEU A 98 -2.68 13.68 10.04
C LEU A 98 -1.23 14.18 10.18
N THR A 99 -1.07 15.50 10.27
CA THR A 99 0.18 16.10 10.72
C THR A 99 0.37 15.85 12.22
N ARG A 100 1.61 16.02 12.71
CA ARG A 100 1.90 15.93 14.13
C ARG A 100 1.06 16.91 14.96
N GLN A 101 0.96 18.16 14.49
CA GLN A 101 0.19 19.20 15.18
C GLN A 101 -1.31 18.86 15.25
N GLU A 102 -1.88 18.29 14.18
CA GLU A 102 -3.28 17.84 14.18
C GLU A 102 -3.49 16.66 15.13
N ALA A 103 -2.55 15.71 15.16
CA ALA A 103 -2.62 14.57 16.07
C ALA A 103 -2.53 15.01 17.54
N GLU A 104 -1.64 15.95 17.88
CA GLU A 104 -1.53 16.53 19.21
C GLU A 104 -2.83 17.22 19.62
N ARG A 105 -3.42 18.04 18.74
CA ARG A 105 -4.70 18.72 18.98
C ARG A 105 -5.89 17.76 19.15
N LEU A 106 -5.87 16.60 18.49
CA LEU A 106 -6.94 15.58 18.62
C LEU A 106 -6.81 14.73 19.88
N ALA A 107 -5.63 14.71 20.51
CA ALA A 107 -5.37 13.94 21.72
C ALA A 107 -5.70 14.70 23.01
N GLU A 108 -5.91 16.02 22.93
CA GLU A 108 -6.45 16.89 23.99
C GLU A 108 -7.96 16.65 24.20
#